data_AF-X1AXE3-F1
#
_entry.id   AF-X1AXE3-F1
#
_cell.length_a   1.000
_cell.length_b   1.000
_cell.length_c   1.000
_cell.angle_alpha   90.00
_cell.angle_beta   90.00
_cell.angle_gamma   90.00
#
_symmetry.space_group_name_H-M   'P 1'
#
loop_
_entity.id
_entity.type
_entity.pdbx_description
1 polymer ?
#
loop_
_entity_poly.entity_id
_entity_poly.type
_entity_poly.pdbx_seq_one_letter_code
_entity_poly.pdbx_strand_id
1 'polypeptide(L)'
;LTATIYTFFPYRTEECERNVILNIIVSQPPNQPPNKPIITGQISGKPGTEYEYTFNAVDPDGDNVKYHIDWGDSTSNTTAFSSSGIDVKVKHTWSTGGTYSIKATAEDSNGLVGPEGTLSISMPRNKPYINTPFLKFLEQYPILYQLLLRFLRL
;
A
#
# COMPACT_ATOMS: atom_id res chain seq x y z
N LEU A 1 21.92 -4.87 27.59
CA LEU A 1 23.29 -5.41 27.50
C LEU A 1 24.23 -4.39 28.14
N THR A 2 24.78 -4.68 29.32
CA THR A 2 25.76 -3.81 29.98
C THR A 2 27.16 -4.19 29.50
N ALA A 3 27.88 -3.28 28.85
CA ALA A 3 29.30 -3.46 28.57
C ALA A 3 30.10 -2.77 29.69
N THR A 4 30.89 -3.55 30.42
CA THR A 4 31.82 -3.01 31.43
C THR A 4 33.14 -2.69 30.74
N ILE A 5 33.49 -1.41 30.63
CA ILE A 5 34.78 -0.97 30.10
C ILE A 5 35.63 -0.48 31.28
N TYR A 6 36.80 -1.09 31.49
CA TYR A 6 37.79 -0.64 32.45
C TYR A 6 38.66 0.43 31.79
N THR A 7 38.52 1.69 32.19
CA THR A 7 39.46 2.74 31.79
C THR A 7 40.66 2.72 32.73
N PHE A 8 41.84 2.38 32.21
CA PHE A 8 43.09 2.40 32.95
C PHE A 8 43.68 3.82 32.94
N PHE A 9 43.74 4.50 34.08
CA PHE A 9 44.39 5.80 34.21
C PHE A 9 45.89 5.58 34.54
N PRO A 10 46.83 6.05 33.69
CA PRO A 10 48.24 5.79 33.92
C PRO A 10 48.85 6.88 34.81
N TYR A 11 48.37 7.07 36.04
CA TYR A 11 49.12 7.89 37.02
C TYR A 11 48.99 7.32 38.43
N ARG A 12 50.10 6.73 38.88
CA ARG A 12 50.34 6.18 40.21
C ARG A 12 50.64 7.31 41.19
N THR A 13 49.66 7.68 42.01
CA THR A 13 49.86 8.29 43.34
C THR A 13 48.83 7.68 44.29
N GLU A 14 49.24 7.33 45.50
CA GLU A 14 48.49 6.54 46.49
C GLU A 14 47.28 7.29 47.10
N GLU A 15 46.29 7.63 46.28
CA GLU A 15 44.97 8.04 46.73
C GLU A 15 43.93 7.04 46.21
N CYS A 16 43.37 6.27 47.14
CA CYS A 16 42.14 5.46 47.06
C CYS A 16 41.57 5.28 45.64
N GLU A 17 41.82 4.12 45.03
CA GLU A 17 41.18 3.68 43.78
C GLU A 17 39.66 3.60 43.96
N ARG A 18 38.97 4.74 43.88
CA ARG A 18 37.53 4.75 43.69
C ARG A 18 37.29 4.35 42.25
N ASN A 19 36.99 3.07 42.05
CA ASN A 19 36.37 2.58 40.83
C ASN A 19 35.05 3.33 40.62
N VAL A 20 35.09 4.37 39.79
CA VAL A 20 33.89 5.07 39.34
C VAL A 20 33.26 4.17 38.27
N ILE A 21 32.25 3.39 38.67
CA ILE A 21 31.43 2.64 37.73
C ILE A 21 30.52 3.66 37.02
N LEU A 22 30.93 4.09 35.83
CA LEU A 22 30.07 4.84 34.92
C LEU A 22 29.05 3.88 34.30
N ASN A 23 27.84 3.88 34.84
CA ASN A 23 26.71 3.21 34.20
C ASN A 23 26.33 3.99 32.93
N ILE A 24 26.94 3.61 31.79
CA ILE A 24 26.51 4.11 30.48
C ILE A 24 25.20 3.39 30.14
N ILE A 25 24.08 4.06 30.36
CA ILE A 25 22.78 3.61 29.86
C ILE A 25 22.76 3.93 28.37
N VAL A 26 23.03 2.92 27.53
CA VAL A 26 22.80 3.04 26.08
C VAL A 26 21.29 2.91 25.86
N SER A 27 20.57 4.02 25.80
CA SER A 27 19.19 4.04 25.33
C SER A 27 19.17 3.82 23.82
N GLN A 28 18.46 2.80 23.36
CA GLN A 28 18.14 2.66 21.93
C GLN A 28 17.38 3.92 21.48
N PRO A 29 17.59 4.42 20.25
CA PRO A 29 16.74 5.49 19.72
C PRO A 29 15.27 5.02 19.72
N PRO A 30 14.29 5.94 19.83
CA PRO A 30 12.89 5.60 19.67
C PRO A 30 12.63 4.98 18.29
N ASN A 31 11.78 3.97 18.23
CA ASN A 31 11.34 3.34 16.98
C ASN A 31 10.67 4.37 16.06
N GLN A 32 10.96 4.29 14.77
CA GLN A 32 10.48 5.15 13.70
C GLN A 32 9.55 4.34 12.79
N PRO A 33 8.44 4.91 12.33
CA PRO A 33 7.54 4.20 11.44
C PRO A 33 8.19 4.00 10.05
N PRO A 34 7.68 3.04 9.26
CA PRO A 34 8.08 2.87 7.88
C PRO A 34 7.84 4.11 7.03
N ASN A 35 8.65 4.27 5.97
CA ASN A 35 8.42 5.30 4.97
C ASN A 35 7.13 5.05 4.17
N LYS A 36 6.66 6.10 3.49
CA LYS A 36 5.54 6.04 2.55
C LYS A 36 5.74 4.89 1.54
N PRO A 37 4.78 3.96 1.38
CA PRO A 37 4.87 2.93 0.37
C PRO A 37 4.92 3.49 -1.05
N ILE A 38 5.80 2.93 -1.87
CA ILE A 38 5.83 3.08 -3.31
C ILE A 38 4.97 1.97 -3.92
N ILE A 39 4.01 2.35 -4.75
CA ILE A 39 3.08 1.43 -5.42
C ILE A 39 3.37 1.50 -6.92
N THR A 40 3.66 0.36 -7.54
CA THR A 40 3.89 0.26 -8.99
C THR A 40 3.05 -0.85 -9.61
N GLY A 41 2.70 -0.68 -10.88
CA GLY A 41 1.86 -1.62 -11.61
C GLY A 41 1.18 -0.95 -12.80
N GLN A 42 0.25 -1.67 -13.43
CA GLN A 42 -0.46 -1.15 -14.58
C GLN A 42 -1.49 -0.08 -14.17
N ILE A 43 -1.44 1.10 -14.80
CA ILE A 43 -2.33 2.23 -14.47
C ILE A 43 -3.61 2.30 -15.31
N SER A 44 -3.75 1.41 -16.30
CA SER A 44 -5.00 1.30 -17.06
C SER A 44 -5.27 -0.15 -17.45
N GLY A 45 -6.52 -0.58 -17.52
CA GLY A 45 -6.83 -1.94 -17.92
C GLY A 45 -8.28 -2.15 -18.32
N LYS A 46 -8.66 -3.41 -18.51
CA LYS A 46 -10.05 -3.83 -18.68
C LYS A 46 -10.63 -4.29 -17.34
N PRO A 47 -11.89 -3.91 -17.01
CA PRO A 47 -12.63 -4.52 -15.91
C PRO A 47 -12.67 -6.05 -16.04
N GLY A 48 -12.65 -6.75 -14.92
CA GLY A 48 -12.70 -8.21 -14.83
C GLY A 48 -11.40 -8.93 -15.16
N THR A 49 -10.30 -8.19 -15.37
CA THR A 49 -8.95 -8.76 -15.58
C THR A 49 -8.13 -8.60 -14.30
N GLU A 50 -7.40 -9.65 -13.94
CA GLU A 50 -6.47 -9.65 -12.80
C GLU A 50 -5.17 -8.91 -13.16
N TYR A 51 -4.73 -8.01 -12.29
CA TYR A 51 -3.46 -7.28 -12.40
C TYR A 51 -2.62 -7.47 -11.15
N GLU A 52 -1.30 -7.52 -11.31
CA GLU A 52 -0.34 -7.58 -10.21
C GLU A 52 0.24 -6.18 -9.94
N TYR A 53 0.26 -5.80 -8.66
CA TYR A 53 0.86 -4.57 -8.16
C TYR A 53 1.97 -4.88 -7.19
N THR A 54 3.01 -4.06 -7.20
CA THR A 54 4.17 -4.16 -6.33
C THR A 54 4.14 -3.02 -5.31
N PHE A 55 4.33 -3.38 -4.05
CA PHE A 55 4.39 -2.49 -2.90
C PHE A 55 5.79 -2.59 -2.28
N ASN A 56 6.40 -1.45 -2.00
CA ASN A 56 7.71 -1.37 -1.37
C ASN A 56 7.76 -0.20 -0.39
N ALA A 57 8.37 -0.40 0.78
CA ALA A 57 8.59 0.60 1.80
C ALA A 57 9.84 0.22 2.59
N VAL A 58 10.60 1.23 2.99
CA VAL A 58 11.79 1.07 3.83
C VAL A 58 11.45 1.56 5.22
N ASP A 59 11.62 0.69 6.21
CA ASP A 59 11.68 1.03 7.62
C ASP A 59 13.07 1.60 7.99
N PRO A 60 13.16 2.80 8.59
CA PRO A 60 14.44 3.43 8.97
C PRO A 60 15.27 2.62 9.97
N ASP A 61 14.62 1.83 10.82
CA ASP A 61 15.27 1.00 11.84
C ASP A 61 15.56 -0.42 11.33
N GLY A 62 15.12 -0.73 10.11
CA GLY A 62 15.35 -2.00 9.42
C GLY A 62 14.34 -3.09 9.78
N ASP A 63 13.23 -2.71 10.44
CA ASP A 63 12.19 -3.65 10.85
C ASP A 63 11.43 -4.25 9.67
N ASN A 64 10.87 -5.44 9.87
CA ASN A 64 10.01 -6.05 8.86
C ASN A 64 8.71 -5.24 8.72
N VAL A 65 8.22 -5.12 7.49
CA VAL A 65 7.02 -4.35 7.15
C VAL A 65 5.94 -5.23 6.55
N LYS A 66 4.68 -4.92 6.87
CA LYS A 66 3.49 -5.41 6.16
C LYS A 66 2.71 -4.22 5.59
N TYR A 67 1.89 -4.48 4.58
CA TYR A 67 1.09 -3.44 3.92
C TYR A 67 -0.39 -3.63 4.20
N HIS A 68 -1.08 -2.52 4.47
CA HIS A 68 -2.53 -2.42 4.42
C HIS A 68 -2.92 -1.72 3.13
N ILE A 69 -3.71 -2.39 2.29
CA ILE A 69 -4.01 -1.96 0.92
C ILE A 69 -5.52 -1.76 0.81
N ASP A 70 -5.96 -0.59 0.34
CA ASP A 70 -7.32 -0.30 -0.10
C ASP A 70 -7.28 -0.11 -1.62
N TRP A 71 -8.07 -0.92 -2.34
CA TRP A 71 -8.09 -0.91 -3.81
C TRP A 71 -8.99 0.17 -4.42
N GLY A 72 -9.68 0.95 -3.59
CA GLY A 72 -10.58 2.02 -4.02
C GLY A 72 -11.93 1.54 -4.52
N ASP A 73 -12.23 0.24 -4.41
CA ASP A 73 -13.49 -0.39 -4.80
C ASP A 73 -14.22 -1.05 -3.61
N SER A 74 -13.94 -0.57 -2.39
CA SER A 74 -14.45 -1.12 -1.12
C SER A 74 -13.88 -2.50 -0.76
N THR A 75 -12.82 -2.95 -1.44
CA THR A 75 -12.05 -4.13 -1.04
C THR A 75 -10.66 -3.74 -0.54
N SER A 76 -10.11 -4.59 0.32
CA SER A 76 -8.81 -4.35 0.93
C SER A 76 -8.04 -5.65 1.13
N ASN A 77 -6.72 -5.53 1.26
CA ASN A 77 -5.83 -6.62 1.64
C ASN A 77 -4.87 -6.20 2.74
N THR A 78 -4.39 -7.17 3.51
CA THR A 78 -3.24 -7.00 4.40
C THR A 78 -2.23 -8.09 4.09
N THR A 79 -0.97 -7.71 3.86
CA THR A 79 0.09 -8.67 3.56
C THR A 79 0.65 -9.30 4.83
N ALA A 80 1.44 -10.37 4.68
CA ALA A 80 2.34 -10.79 5.73
C ALA A 80 3.49 -9.78 5.89
N PHE A 81 4.21 -9.88 7.01
CA PHE A 81 5.46 -9.18 7.21
C PHE A 81 6.53 -9.69 6.23
N SER A 82 7.31 -8.76 5.71
CA SER A 82 8.41 -8.97 4.78
C SER A 82 9.58 -8.07 5.16
N SER A 83 10.79 -8.39 4.74
CA SER A 83 11.96 -7.57 5.05
C SER A 83 11.82 -6.16 4.48
N SER A 84 12.26 -5.15 5.26
CA SER A 84 12.32 -3.75 4.84
C SER A 84 12.92 -3.60 3.45
N GLY A 85 12.27 -2.81 2.59
CA GLY A 85 12.75 -2.51 1.24
C GLY A 85 12.62 -3.63 0.21
N ILE A 86 11.93 -4.74 0.53
CA ILE A 86 11.65 -5.81 -0.42
C ILE A 86 10.30 -5.62 -1.10
N ASP A 87 10.26 -5.91 -2.41
CA ASP A 87 9.05 -5.85 -3.22
C ASP A 87 8.05 -6.94 -2.81
N VAL A 88 6.85 -6.51 -2.41
CA VAL A 88 5.71 -7.39 -2.15
C VAL A 88 4.69 -7.25 -3.28
N LYS A 89 4.32 -8.39 -3.88
CA LYS A 89 3.40 -8.45 -5.01
C LYS A 89 2.02 -8.91 -4.56
N VAL A 90 0.99 -8.14 -4.92
CA VAL A 90 -0.41 -8.46 -4.62
C VAL A 90 -1.23 -8.30 -5.89
N LYS A 91 -2.12 -9.25 -6.14
CA LYS A 91 -3.00 -9.23 -7.30
C LYS A 91 -4.38 -8.72 -6.94
N HIS A 92 -5.01 -8.00 -7.86
CA HIS A 92 -6.37 -7.51 -7.70
C HIS A 92 -7.14 -7.49 -9.02
N THR A 93 -8.46 -7.54 -8.92
CA THR A 93 -9.38 -7.45 -10.07
C THR A 93 -10.51 -6.46 -9.77
N TRP A 94 -10.62 -5.41 -10.57
CA TRP A 94 -11.78 -4.51 -10.54
C TRP A 94 -12.90 -5.05 -11.42
N SER A 95 -14.05 -5.35 -10.82
CA SER A 95 -15.21 -5.94 -11.54
C SER A 95 -15.91 -4.94 -12.46
N THR A 96 -15.88 -3.65 -12.12
CA THR A 96 -16.59 -2.59 -12.84
C THR A 96 -15.63 -1.60 -13.48
N GLY A 97 -16.12 -0.87 -14.48
CA GLY A 97 -15.33 0.17 -15.11
C GLY A 97 -15.47 1.51 -14.39
N GLY A 98 -14.33 2.13 -14.08
CA GLY A 98 -14.19 3.35 -13.31
C GLY A 98 -12.73 3.78 -13.16
N THR A 99 -12.52 4.85 -12.40
CA THR A 99 -11.20 5.27 -11.94
C THR A 99 -11.11 4.94 -10.45
N TYR A 100 -10.02 4.30 -10.05
CA TYR A 100 -9.79 3.86 -8.67
C TYR A 100 -8.48 4.46 -8.16
N SER A 101 -8.40 4.67 -6.86
CA SER A 101 -7.19 5.14 -6.18
C SER A 101 -6.75 4.05 -5.22
N ILE A 102 -5.69 3.33 -5.58
CA ILE A 102 -5.07 2.34 -4.70
C ILE A 102 -4.35 3.12 -3.60
N LYS A 103 -4.64 2.79 -2.35
CA LYS A 103 -4.02 3.38 -1.16
C LYS A 103 -3.30 2.30 -0.39
N ALA A 104 -2.13 2.61 0.14
CA ALA A 104 -1.45 1.70 1.04
C ALA A 104 -0.68 2.41 2.16
N THR A 105 -0.69 1.82 3.35
CA THR A 105 0.24 2.16 4.44
C THR A 105 1.13 0.96 4.74
N ALA A 106 2.32 1.21 5.28
CA ALA A 106 3.20 0.18 5.82
C ALA A 106 3.21 0.24 7.35
N GLU A 107 3.12 -0.92 8.00
CA GLU A 107 3.24 -1.10 9.46
C GLU A 107 4.49 -1.94 9.74
N ASP A 108 5.32 -1.51 10.70
CA ASP A 108 6.49 -2.25 11.16
C ASP A 108 6.13 -3.37 12.16
N SER A 109 7.11 -4.18 12.55
CA SER A 109 6.92 -5.26 13.52
C SER A 109 6.65 -4.77 14.95
N ASN A 110 6.85 -3.49 15.23
CA ASN A 110 6.57 -2.84 16.50
C ASN A 110 5.17 -2.18 16.53
N GLY A 111 4.44 -2.22 15.41
CA GLY A 111 3.09 -1.71 15.26
C GLY A 111 3.00 -0.22 14.90
N LEU A 112 4.10 0.44 14.54
CA LEU A 112 4.02 1.82 14.03
C LEU A 112 3.66 1.83 12.55
N VAL A 113 2.75 2.74 12.19
CA VAL A 113 2.22 2.87 10.83
C VAL A 113 2.76 4.14 10.19
N GLY A 114 3.31 3.97 8.99
CA GLY A 114 3.82 5.05 8.15
C GLY A 114 2.72 5.82 7.39
N PRO A 115 3.11 6.89 6.67
CA PRO A 115 2.18 7.67 5.84
C PRO A 115 1.63 6.89 4.63
N GLU A 116 0.48 7.34 4.11
CA GLU A 116 -0.24 6.71 2.99
C GLU A 116 0.42 6.96 1.62
N GLY A 117 0.68 5.87 0.89
CA GLY A 117 1.00 5.75 -0.54
C GLY A 117 -0.27 5.72 -1.41
N THR A 118 -0.23 6.33 -2.60
CA THR A 118 -1.37 6.33 -3.54
C THR A 118 -0.96 6.04 -4.98
N LEU A 119 -1.80 5.33 -5.73
CA LEU A 119 -1.68 5.12 -7.17
C LEU A 119 -3.06 5.15 -7.84
N SER A 120 -3.28 6.11 -8.74
CA SER A 120 -4.53 6.22 -9.52
C SER A 120 -4.50 5.32 -10.74
N ILE A 121 -5.56 4.53 -10.94
CA ILE A 121 -5.70 3.58 -12.05
C ILE A 121 -7.05 3.73 -12.75
N SER A 122 -7.13 3.39 -14.04
CA SER A 122 -8.34 3.53 -14.86
C SER A 122 -8.76 2.23 -15.55
N MET A 123 -10.00 1.82 -15.32
CA MET A 123 -10.63 0.67 -15.96
C MET A 123 -11.80 1.17 -16.83
N PRO A 124 -11.55 1.69 -18.05
CA PRO A 124 -12.62 2.20 -18.90
C PRO A 124 -13.67 1.12 -19.19
N ARG A 125 -14.94 1.50 -19.16
CA ARG A 125 -16.02 0.62 -19.61
C ARG A 125 -15.87 0.41 -21.11
N ASN A 126 -15.78 -0.85 -21.53
CA ASN A 126 -16.06 -1.19 -22.92
C ASN A 126 -17.55 -0.94 -23.13
N LYS A 127 -17.92 0.13 -23.85
CA LYS A 127 -19.27 0.23 -24.41
C LYS A 127 -19.44 -0.98 -25.32
N PRO A 128 -20.41 -1.90 -25.08
CA PRO A 128 -20.70 -2.91 -26.07
C PRO A 128 -21.06 -2.18 -27.35
N TYR A 129 -20.34 -2.46 -28.43
CA TYR A 129 -20.69 -1.94 -29.74
C TYR A 129 -21.98 -2.64 -30.19
N ILE A 130 -23.13 -2.02 -29.89
CA ILE A 130 -24.43 -2.62 -30.20
C ILE A 130 -24.84 -2.23 -31.63
N ASN A 131 -24.18 -2.81 -32.63
CA ASN A 131 -24.60 -2.70 -34.04
C ASN A 131 -25.51 -3.87 -34.41
N THR A 132 -26.55 -4.07 -33.61
CA THR A 132 -27.61 -5.03 -33.93
C THR A 132 -28.56 -4.39 -34.93
N PRO A 133 -29.00 -5.09 -36.00
CA PRO A 133 -29.97 -4.57 -36.97
C PRO A 133 -31.23 -4.02 -36.31
N PHE A 134 -31.62 -4.59 -35.17
CA PHE A 134 -32.75 -4.13 -34.36
C PHE A 134 -32.56 -2.71 -33.81
N LEU A 135 -31.38 -2.36 -33.29
CA LEU A 135 -31.12 -1.00 -32.79
C LEU A 135 -31.03 0.02 -33.92
N LYS A 136 -30.44 -0.36 -35.07
CA LYS A 136 -30.47 0.47 -36.28
C LYS A 136 -31.90 0.70 -36.79
N PHE A 137 -32.73 -0.35 -36.76
CA PHE A 137 -34.15 -0.26 -37.09
C PHE A 137 -34.91 0.66 -36.12
N LEU A 138 -34.64 0.60 -34.82
CA LEU A 138 -35.25 1.49 -33.83
C LEU A 138 -34.82 2.96 -33.98
N GLU A 139 -33.58 3.22 -34.37
CA GLU A 139 -33.11 4.58 -34.72
C GLU A 139 -33.79 5.13 -35.98
N GLN A 140 -34.11 4.26 -36.95
CA GLN A 140 -34.82 4.63 -38.17
C GLN A 140 -36.31 4.96 -37.92
N TYR A 141 -36.90 4.49 -36.82
CA TYR A 141 -38.29 4.74 -36.46
C TYR A 141 -38.43 5.36 -35.06
N PRO A 142 -38.22 6.69 -34.92
CA PRO A 142 -38.23 7.39 -33.63
C PRO A 142 -39.51 7.20 -32.82
N ILE A 143 -40.66 7.08 -33.49
CA ILE A 143 -41.97 6.83 -32.86
C ILE A 143 -41.99 5.46 -32.18
N LEU A 144 -41.44 4.44 -32.84
CA LEU A 144 -41.38 3.08 -32.31
C LEU A 144 -40.50 3.00 -31.07
N TYR A 145 -39.38 3.73 -31.08
CA TYR A 145 -38.49 3.84 -29.91
C TYR A 145 -39.18 4.50 -28.71
N GLN A 146 -39.93 5.59 -28.93
CA GLN A 146 -40.69 6.25 -27.86
C GLN A 146 -41.80 5.37 -27.29
N LEU A 147 -42.46 4.56 -28.13
CA LEU A 147 -43.47 3.60 -27.69
C LEU A 147 -42.85 2.44 -26.90
N LEU A 148 -41.72 1.90 -27.36
CA LEU A 148 -40.96 0.86 -26.66
C LEU A 148 -40.54 1.32 -25.25
N LEU A 149 -40.03 2.55 -25.13
CA LEU A 149 -39.65 3.14 -23.85
C LEU A 149 -40.84 3.39 -22.91
N ARG A 150 -42.04 3.66 -23.45
CA ARG A 150 -43.26 3.78 -22.65
C ARG A 150 -43.77 2.42 -22.18
N PHE A 151 -43.59 1.37 -22.97
CA PHE A 151 -44.02 0.01 -22.64
C PHE A 151 -43.10 -0.66 -21.60
N LEU A 152 -41.79 -0.37 -21.63
CA LEU A 152 -40.78 -0.90 -20.70
C LEU A 152 -40.71 -0.16 -19.35
N ARG A 153 -41.52 0.88 -19.16
CA ARG A 153 -41.63 1.67 -17.90
C ARG A 153 -42.88 1.33 -17.08
N LEU A 154 -43.56 0.24 -17.42
CA LEU A 154 -44.63 -0.41 -16.65
C LEU A 154 -44.07 -1.68 -15.99
#